data_AF-A0A258VSQ6-F1
#
_entry.id   AF-A0A258VSQ6-F1
#
_cell.length_a   1.000
_cell.length_b   1.000
_cell.length_c   1.000
_cell.angle_alpha   90.00
_cell.angle_beta   90.00
_cell.angle_gamma   90.00
#
_symmetry.space_group_name_H-M   'P 1'
#
loop_
_entity.id
_entity.type
_entity.pdbx_description
1 polymer ?
#
loop_
_entity_poly.entity_id
_entity_poly.type
_entity_poly.pdbx_seq_one_letter_code
_entity_poly.pdbx_strand_id
1 'polypeptide(L)'
;AKTASLVGTTNIVQHYAACTGLESISQLTQAVYEDKRSSIGTYGAVTSITAPYLMAVHSIAGEVCNDIIDQEIANGTRIFAGWNLASNSLPSDSQLANAAVNMSLSCWQDYEISEEEKSLVISSIVSSVGSSEAGASRKAAIMMCTSMLASLNALLN
;
A
#
# COMPACT_ATOMS: atom_id res chain seq x y z
N ALA A 1 -22.87 -16.13 -8.70
CA ALA A 1 -21.44 -16.04 -9.04
C ALA A 1 -21.17 -14.64 -9.56
N LYS A 2 -20.63 -13.75 -8.71
CA LYS A 2 -20.14 -12.45 -9.18
C LYS A 2 -18.71 -12.69 -9.65
N THR A 3 -18.53 -12.69 -10.96
CA THR A 3 -17.22 -12.82 -11.60
C THR A 3 -16.40 -11.59 -11.19
N ALA A 4 -15.53 -11.76 -10.20
CA ALA A 4 -14.42 -10.84 -9.98
C ALA A 4 -13.54 -10.97 -11.23
N SER A 5 -13.67 -10.02 -12.15
CA SER A 5 -12.69 -9.82 -13.21
C SER A 5 -11.44 -9.29 -12.53
N LEU A 6 -10.72 -10.19 -11.83
CA LEU A 6 -9.35 -9.94 -11.43
C LEU A 6 -8.60 -9.72 -12.73
N VAL A 7 -8.27 -8.45 -12.99
CA VAL A 7 -7.24 -8.06 -13.96
C VAL A 7 -6.09 -9.03 -13.77
N GLY A 8 -5.64 -9.67 -14.85
CA GLY A 8 -4.69 -10.77 -14.80
C GLY A 8 -3.55 -10.47 -13.84
N THR A 9 -3.40 -11.32 -12.82
CA THR A 9 -2.40 -11.32 -11.74
C THR A 9 -0.94 -11.24 -12.22
N THR A 10 -0.70 -11.24 -13.53
CA THR A 10 0.60 -10.95 -14.14
C THR A 10 1.15 -9.57 -13.80
N ASN A 11 0.30 -8.59 -13.44
CA ASN A 11 0.73 -7.18 -13.33
C ASN A 11 0.39 -6.52 -11.98
N ILE A 12 0.34 -7.25 -10.87
CA ILE A 12 0.01 -6.68 -9.53
C ILE A 12 0.94 -5.52 -9.14
N VAL A 13 2.22 -5.61 -9.48
CA VAL A 13 3.20 -4.55 -9.20
C VAL A 13 2.93 -3.32 -10.06
N GLN A 14 2.61 -3.51 -11.34
CA GLN A 14 2.26 -2.40 -12.23
C GLN A 14 0.95 -1.73 -11.79
N HIS A 15 0.01 -2.51 -11.25
CA HIS A 15 -1.23 -1.99 -10.70
C HIS A 15 -0.97 -1.09 -9.49
N TYR A 16 -0.19 -1.58 -8.53
CA TYR A 16 0.22 -0.77 -7.38
C TYR A 16 1.01 0.46 -7.78
N ALA A 17 1.93 0.33 -8.75
CA ALA A 17 2.70 1.46 -9.26
C ALA A 17 1.80 2.50 -9.95
N ALA A 18 0.86 2.06 -10.79
CA ALA A 18 -0.06 2.95 -11.49
C ALA A 18 -0.96 3.71 -10.51
N CYS A 19 -1.53 3.02 -9.52
CA CYS A 19 -2.46 3.61 -8.57
C CYS A 19 -1.77 4.60 -7.61
N THR A 20 -0.49 4.39 -7.31
CA THR A 20 0.30 5.24 -6.41
C THR A 20 1.09 6.33 -7.13
N GLY A 21 1.15 6.28 -8.47
CA GLY A 21 1.98 7.18 -9.27
C GLY A 21 3.48 6.92 -9.10
N LEU A 22 3.85 5.68 -8.78
CA LEU A 22 5.24 5.26 -8.73
C LEU A 22 5.81 5.21 -10.15
N GLU A 23 6.84 6.00 -10.43
CA GLU A 23 7.41 6.12 -11.77
C GLU A 23 8.31 4.93 -12.13
N SER A 24 8.99 4.37 -11.13
CA SER A 24 9.90 3.23 -11.30
C SER A 24 9.90 2.33 -10.08
N ILE A 25 9.97 1.03 -10.33
CA ILE A 25 10.02 -0.02 -9.30
C ILE A 25 11.48 -0.34 -9.01
N SER A 26 11.84 -0.51 -7.74
CA SER A 26 13.21 -0.87 -7.37
C SER A 26 13.57 -2.31 -7.73
N GLN A 27 14.87 -2.60 -7.82
CA GLN A 27 15.35 -3.98 -8.03
C GLN A 27 14.93 -4.92 -6.90
N LEU A 28 14.78 -4.39 -5.67
CA LEU A 28 14.33 -5.17 -4.51
C LEU A 28 12.87 -5.60 -4.70
N THR A 29 11.99 -4.67 -5.04
CA THR A 29 10.58 -4.94 -5.30
C THR A 29 10.40 -5.92 -6.46
N GLN A 30 11.18 -5.78 -7.54
CA GLN A 30 11.17 -6.73 -8.65
C GLN A 30 11.61 -8.14 -8.20
N ALA A 31 12.66 -8.23 -7.36
CA ALA A 31 13.14 -9.52 -6.84
C ALA A 31 12.09 -10.21 -5.94
N VAL A 32 11.41 -9.45 -5.07
CA VAL A 32 10.33 -9.97 -4.22
C VAL A 32 9.14 -10.43 -5.06
N TYR A 33 8.78 -9.69 -6.12
CA TYR A 33 7.76 -10.13 -7.05
C TYR A 33 8.13 -11.46 -7.72
N GLU A 34 9.34 -11.61 -8.27
CA GLU A 34 9.75 -12.86 -8.93
C GLU A 34 9.81 -14.05 -7.95
N ASP A 35 10.25 -13.84 -6.70
CA ASP A 35 10.22 -14.86 -5.65
C ASP A 35 8.78 -15.32 -5.34
N LYS A 36 7.85 -14.36 -5.21
CA LYS A 36 6.46 -14.63 -4.83
C LYS A 36 5.55 -14.98 -6.00
N ARG A 37 6.01 -14.82 -7.24
CA ARG A 37 5.25 -15.03 -8.47
C ARG A 37 4.59 -16.40 -8.55
N SER A 38 5.21 -17.44 -8.00
CA SER A 38 4.63 -18.79 -7.95
C SER A 38 3.41 -18.91 -7.03
N SER A 39 3.29 -18.03 -6.02
CA SER A 39 2.20 -18.00 -5.05
C SER A 39 1.02 -17.14 -5.51
N ILE A 40 1.27 -16.19 -6.41
CA ILE A 40 0.25 -15.39 -7.10
C ILE A 40 0.00 -15.99 -8.47
N GLY A 41 -0.98 -16.90 -8.57
CA GLY A 41 -1.25 -17.69 -9.78
C GLY A 41 -1.11 -16.87 -11.07
N THR A 42 -0.20 -17.28 -11.95
CA THR A 42 0.24 -16.48 -13.12
C THR A 42 -0.71 -16.54 -14.31
N TYR A 43 -1.74 -17.40 -14.25
CA TYR A 43 -2.70 -17.62 -15.34
C TYR A 43 -4.11 -17.89 -14.79
N GLY A 44 -5.10 -17.19 -15.35
CA GLY A 44 -6.52 -17.37 -15.04
C GLY A 44 -7.02 -16.54 -13.85
N ALA A 45 -8.35 -16.40 -13.74
CA ALA A 45 -8.97 -15.76 -12.59
C ALA A 45 -8.62 -16.54 -11.31
N VAL A 46 -8.26 -15.84 -10.23
CA VAL A 46 -8.01 -16.48 -8.93
C VAL A 46 -9.28 -17.18 -8.48
N THR A 47 -9.30 -18.50 -8.57
CA THR A 47 -10.46 -19.33 -8.18
C THR A 47 -10.56 -19.51 -6.67
N SER A 48 -9.44 -19.30 -5.95
CA SER A 48 -9.39 -19.31 -4.49
C SER A 48 -8.30 -18.38 -3.96
N ILE A 49 -8.67 -17.53 -3.00
CA ILE A 49 -7.73 -16.70 -2.25
C ILE A 49 -7.17 -17.57 -1.13
N THR A 50 -5.90 -17.97 -1.25
CA THR A 50 -5.21 -18.79 -0.24
C THR A 50 -4.40 -17.90 0.71
N ALA A 51 -4.06 -18.40 1.90
CA ALA A 51 -3.20 -17.66 2.83
C ALA A 51 -1.82 -17.33 2.21
N PRO A 52 -1.15 -18.24 1.47
CA PRO A 52 0.08 -17.91 0.74
C PRO A 52 -0.11 -16.80 -0.31
N TYR A 53 -1.25 -16.78 -1.00
CA TYR A 53 -1.58 -15.70 -1.95
C TYR A 53 -1.67 -14.36 -1.23
N LEU A 54 -2.42 -14.28 -0.13
CA LEU A 54 -2.58 -13.05 0.64
C LEU A 54 -1.25 -12.53 1.19
N MET A 55 -0.38 -13.43 1.69
CA MET A 55 0.94 -13.04 2.17
C MET A 55 1.85 -12.57 1.05
N ALA A 56 1.82 -13.22 -0.12
CA ALA A 56 2.57 -12.78 -1.29
C ALA A 56 2.16 -11.37 -1.72
N VAL A 57 0.85 -11.11 -1.79
CA VAL A 57 0.28 -9.79 -2.09
C VAL A 57 0.74 -8.74 -1.07
N HIS A 58 0.62 -9.01 0.23
CA HIS A 58 1.06 -8.08 1.27
C HIS A 58 2.57 -7.81 1.22
N SER A 59 3.38 -8.84 0.97
CA SER A 59 4.83 -8.70 0.84
C SER A 59 5.22 -7.81 -0.34
N ILE A 60 4.56 -7.99 -1.49
CA ILE A 60 4.79 -7.14 -2.68
C ILE A 60 4.32 -5.71 -2.41
N ALA A 61 3.14 -5.53 -1.81
CA ALA A 61 2.62 -4.22 -1.45
C ALA A 61 3.58 -3.48 -0.50
N GLY A 62 4.16 -4.17 0.49
CA GLY A 62 5.13 -3.58 1.41
C GLY A 62 6.37 -3.03 0.71
N GLU A 63 6.92 -3.75 -0.27
CA GLU A 63 8.07 -3.26 -1.04
C GLU A 63 7.72 -2.12 -1.99
N VAL A 64 6.57 -2.19 -2.66
CA VAL A 64 6.07 -1.07 -3.46
C VAL A 64 5.88 0.18 -2.59
N CYS A 65 5.38 0.03 -1.36
CA CYS A 65 5.27 1.12 -0.41
C CYS A 65 6.62 1.71 0.02
N ASN A 66 7.66 0.88 0.16
CA ASN A 66 9.01 1.39 0.39
C ASN A 66 9.47 2.26 -0.79
N ASP A 67 9.28 1.79 -2.03
CA ASP A 67 9.65 2.54 -3.23
C ASP A 67 8.90 3.88 -3.33
N ILE A 68 7.60 3.89 -3.02
CA ILE A 68 6.77 5.12 -3.01
C ILE A 68 7.27 6.11 -1.96
N ILE A 69 7.57 5.63 -0.76
CA ILE A 69 8.07 6.48 0.33
C ILE A 69 9.43 7.08 -0.05
N ASP A 70 10.32 6.30 -0.66
CA ASP A 70 11.61 6.80 -1.12
C ASP A 70 11.45 7.81 -2.26
N GLN A 71 10.50 7.59 -3.18
CA GLN A 71 10.13 8.58 -4.21
C GLN A 71 9.59 9.88 -3.59
N GLU A 72 8.70 9.79 -2.61
CA GLU A 72 8.11 10.95 -1.93
C GLU A 72 9.15 11.75 -1.12
N ILE A 73 10.16 11.08 -0.57
CA ILE A 73 11.32 11.73 0.06
C ILE A 73 12.17 12.48 -0.98
N ALA A 74 12.41 11.87 -2.14
CA ALA A 74 13.28 12.43 -3.17
C ALA A 74 12.64 13.56 -3.97
N ASN A 75 11.36 13.41 -4.34
CA ASN A 75 10.67 14.26 -5.32
C ASN A 75 9.59 15.16 -4.69
N GLY A 76 9.35 15.02 -3.38
CA GLY A 76 8.34 15.77 -2.65
C GLY A 76 7.10 14.93 -2.35
N THR A 77 6.45 15.26 -1.23
CA THR A 77 5.35 14.45 -0.69
C THR A 77 4.01 14.80 -1.34
N ARG A 78 3.41 13.87 -2.10
CA ARG A 78 2.05 13.96 -2.66
C ARG A 78 1.07 13.18 -1.79
N ILE A 79 1.30 11.88 -1.60
CA ILE A 79 0.43 11.03 -0.78
C ILE A 79 0.59 11.41 0.69
N PHE A 80 1.83 11.52 1.15
CA PHE A 80 2.16 11.83 2.55
C PHE A 80 2.38 13.33 2.77
N ALA A 81 1.58 14.17 2.11
CA ALA A 81 1.74 15.62 2.11
C ALA A 81 1.88 16.19 3.54
N GLY A 82 2.97 16.91 3.78
CA GLY A 82 3.25 17.54 5.08
C GLY A 82 3.83 16.60 6.14
N TRP A 83 4.12 15.34 5.80
CA TRP A 83 4.83 14.42 6.68
C TRP A 83 6.34 14.66 6.61
N ASN A 84 7.01 14.53 7.76
CA ASN A 84 8.45 14.33 7.78
C ASN A 84 8.72 12.82 7.86
N LEU A 85 8.85 12.16 6.69
CA LEU A 85 9.02 10.71 6.57
C LEU A 85 10.30 10.18 7.23
N ALA A 86 11.28 11.03 7.53
CA ALA A 86 12.49 10.66 8.27
C ALA A 86 12.36 10.86 9.79
N SER A 87 11.21 11.32 10.27
CA SER A 87 10.98 11.62 11.69
C SER A 87 10.86 10.37 12.56
N ASN A 88 11.35 10.49 13.79
CA ASN A 88 11.15 9.53 14.87
C ASN A 88 9.85 9.76 15.65
N SER A 89 9.02 10.69 15.20
CA SER A 89 7.71 10.96 15.80
C SER A 89 6.61 10.47 14.89
N LEU A 90 5.56 9.91 15.48
CA LEU A 90 4.35 9.56 14.76
C LEU A 90 3.70 10.83 14.18
N PRO A 91 3.20 10.81 12.93
CA PRO A 91 2.41 11.89 12.37
C PRO A 91 1.14 12.14 13.20
N SER A 92 0.61 13.36 13.15
CA SER A 92 -0.66 13.66 13.83
C SER A 92 -1.83 12.89 13.19
N ASP A 93 -2.91 12.68 13.94
CA ASP A 93 -4.12 12.01 13.42
C ASP A 93 -4.67 12.69 12.16
N SER A 94 -4.58 14.02 12.07
CA SER A 94 -4.95 14.77 10.86
C SER A 94 -4.05 14.48 9.67
N GLN A 95 -2.74 14.33 9.88
CA GLN A 95 -1.79 13.93 8.85
C GLN A 95 -2.04 12.49 8.39
N LEU A 96 -2.36 11.59 9.33
CA LEU A 96 -2.74 10.21 9.05
C LEU A 96 -4.04 10.15 8.22
N ALA A 97 -5.07 10.90 8.63
CA ALA A 97 -6.33 10.96 7.91
C ALA A 97 -6.18 11.50 6.48
N ASN A 98 -5.42 12.58 6.30
CA ASN A 98 -5.19 13.17 4.98
C ASN A 98 -4.43 12.21 4.06
N ALA A 99 -3.42 11.51 4.57
CA ALA A 99 -2.67 10.52 3.77
C ALA A 99 -3.56 9.34 3.35
N ALA A 100 -4.44 8.87 4.24
CA ALA A 100 -5.41 7.82 3.90
C ALA A 100 -6.35 8.27 2.77
N VAL A 101 -6.89 9.50 2.84
CA VAL A 101 -7.75 10.07 1.78
C VAL A 101 -6.99 10.25 0.47
N ASN A 102 -5.77 10.81 0.51
CA ASN A 102 -4.96 11.00 -0.70
C ASN A 102 -4.68 9.66 -1.40
N MET A 103 -4.41 8.61 -0.62
CA MET A 103 -4.11 7.30 -1.18
C MET A 103 -5.37 6.58 -1.67
N SER A 104 -6.52 6.73 -1.00
CA SER A 104 -7.79 6.18 -1.49
C SER A 104 -8.19 6.86 -2.81
N LEU A 105 -8.07 8.18 -2.91
CA LEU A 105 -8.35 8.90 -4.14
C LEU A 105 -7.40 8.50 -5.27
N SER A 106 -6.12 8.29 -4.95
CA SER A 106 -5.12 7.85 -5.93
C SER A 106 -5.38 6.44 -6.44
N CYS A 107 -5.71 5.50 -5.55
CA CYS A 107 -5.82 4.09 -5.91
C CYS A 107 -7.23 3.60 -6.25
N TRP A 108 -8.28 4.31 -5.83
CA TRP A 108 -9.67 3.92 -6.04
C TRP A 108 -10.46 4.89 -6.92
N GLN A 109 -9.79 5.85 -7.58
CA GLN A 109 -10.36 6.75 -8.58
C GLN A 109 -11.71 7.37 -8.15
N ASP A 110 -11.66 8.28 -7.17
CA ASP A 110 -12.78 9.06 -6.60
C ASP A 110 -13.62 8.38 -5.49
N TYR A 111 -13.26 7.17 -5.05
CA TYR A 111 -13.79 6.63 -3.79
C TYR A 111 -12.91 7.05 -2.62
N GLU A 112 -13.43 7.97 -1.81
CA GLU A 112 -12.84 8.28 -0.51
C GLU A 112 -13.02 7.09 0.43
N ILE A 113 -11.98 6.80 1.20
CA ILE A 113 -12.03 5.82 2.28
C ILE A 113 -13.17 6.16 3.24
N SER A 114 -13.98 5.17 3.62
CA SER A 114 -15.05 5.37 4.61
C SER A 114 -14.45 5.79 5.96
N GLU A 115 -15.22 6.52 6.78
CA GLU A 115 -14.78 6.93 8.12
C GLU A 115 -14.44 5.72 8.99
N GLU A 116 -15.18 4.63 8.85
CA GLU A 116 -14.96 3.38 9.56
C GLU A 116 -13.62 2.74 9.16
N GLU A 117 -13.35 2.58 7.86
CA GLU A 117 -12.08 2.01 7.38
C GLU A 117 -10.89 2.91 7.71
N LYS A 118 -11.06 4.23 7.60
CA LYS A 118 -10.04 5.21 7.97
C LYS A 118 -9.68 5.10 9.45
N SER A 119 -10.68 5.03 10.32
CA SER A 119 -10.49 4.86 11.76
C SER A 119 -9.77 3.53 12.08
N LEU A 120 -10.12 2.45 11.39
CA LEU A 120 -9.46 1.15 11.54
C LEU A 120 -7.98 1.21 11.15
N VAL A 121 -7.66 1.82 10.00
CA VAL A 121 -6.27 1.97 9.53
C VAL A 121 -5.47 2.83 10.50
N ILE A 122 -6.00 3.98 10.93
CA ILE A 122 -5.31 4.88 11.87
C ILE A 122 -5.12 4.21 13.22
N SER A 123 -6.14 3.55 13.77
CA SER A 123 -6.04 2.83 15.05
C SER A 123 -5.02 1.70 15.00
N SER A 124 -4.95 0.99 13.87
CA SER A 124 -3.94 -0.04 13.62
C SER A 124 -2.51 0.54 13.66
N ILE A 125 -2.30 1.70 13.05
CA ILE A 125 -1.01 2.39 13.05
C ILE A 125 -0.63 2.87 14.45
N VAL A 126 -1.53 3.57 15.14
CA VAL A 126 -1.28 4.14 16.47
C VAL A 126 -1.03 3.04 17.52
N SER A 127 -1.65 1.87 17.36
CA SER A 127 -1.42 0.72 18.24
C SER A 127 -0.13 -0.04 17.94
N SER A 128 0.38 0.03 16.70
CA SER A 128 1.52 -0.76 16.25
C SER A 128 2.83 0.03 16.19
N VAL A 129 2.76 1.36 16.04
CA VAL A 129 3.92 2.24 15.91
C VAL A 129 4.05 3.09 17.17
N GLY A 130 5.19 3.00 17.82
CA GLY A 130 5.47 3.81 19.01
C GLY A 130 5.52 5.29 18.67
N SER A 131 4.89 6.14 19.50
CA SER A 131 4.79 7.59 19.24
C SER A 131 6.13 8.33 19.11
N SER A 132 7.22 7.74 19.62
CA SER A 132 8.58 8.30 19.62
C SER A 132 9.66 7.27 19.26
N GLU A 133 9.31 6.23 18.50
CA GLU A 133 10.28 5.21 18.11
C GLU A 133 11.13 5.61 16.88
N ALA A 134 12.30 5.00 16.72
CA ALA A 134 13.14 5.23 15.56
C ALA A 134 12.38 4.93 14.26
N GLY A 135 12.31 5.94 13.39
CA GLY A 135 11.59 5.87 12.11
C GLY A 135 10.07 5.74 12.22
N ALA A 136 9.46 6.18 13.33
CA ALA A 136 8.01 6.11 13.54
C ALA A 136 7.20 6.62 12.35
N SER A 137 7.58 7.76 11.76
CA SER A 137 6.86 8.31 10.61
C SER A 137 6.96 7.41 9.37
N ARG A 138 8.13 6.82 9.10
CA ARG A 138 8.32 5.89 7.98
C ARG A 138 7.53 4.60 8.20
N LYS A 139 7.57 4.05 9.41
CA LYS A 139 6.81 2.85 9.78
C LYS A 139 5.30 3.06 9.62
N ALA A 140 4.80 4.20 10.07
CA ALA A 140 3.40 4.58 9.88
C ALA A 140 3.02 4.66 8.40
N ALA A 141 3.87 5.27 7.57
CA ALA A 141 3.65 5.37 6.13
C ALA A 141 3.61 3.99 5.45
N ILE A 142 4.57 3.11 5.78
CA ILE A 142 4.61 1.73 5.25
C ILE A 142 3.35 0.97 5.65
N MET A 143 2.95 1.05 6.92
CA MET A 143 1.79 0.32 7.42
C MET A 143 0.48 0.80 6.80
N MET A 144 0.31 2.12 6.66
CA MET A 144 -0.85 2.70 5.97
C MET A 144 -0.89 2.24 4.51
N CYS A 145 0.21 2.46 3.78
CA CYS A 145 0.31 2.14 2.37
C CYS A 145 0.05 0.66 2.10
N THR A 146 0.69 -0.23 2.87
CA THR A 146 0.54 -1.67 2.71
C THR A 146 -0.90 -2.10 2.97
N SER A 147 -1.54 -1.57 4.02
CA SER A 147 -2.92 -1.91 4.38
C SER A 147 -3.91 -1.52 3.28
N MET A 148 -3.68 -0.37 2.63
CA MET A 148 -4.59 0.12 1.59
C MET A 148 -4.34 -0.53 0.23
N LEU A 149 -3.08 -0.77 -0.16
CA LEU A 149 -2.73 -1.48 -1.40
C LEU A 149 -3.08 -2.97 -1.35
N ALA A 150 -2.93 -3.62 -0.19
CA ALA A 150 -3.29 -5.02 -0.04
C ALA A 150 -4.81 -5.23 0.14
N SER A 151 -5.59 -4.15 0.24
CA SER A 151 -7.05 -4.25 0.24
C SER A 151 -7.54 -4.81 -1.10
N LEU A 152 -8.53 -5.71 -1.07
CA LEU A 152 -9.08 -6.30 -2.29
C LEU A 152 -9.67 -5.25 -3.23
N ASN A 153 -10.10 -4.10 -2.70
CA ASN A 153 -10.64 -3.01 -3.51
C ASN A 153 -9.56 -2.36 -4.39
N ALA A 154 -8.31 -2.29 -3.91
CA ALA A 154 -7.17 -1.85 -4.70
C ALA A 154 -6.72 -2.88 -5.75
N LEU A 155 -7.22 -4.12 -5.71
CA LEU A 155 -6.85 -5.19 -6.66
C LEU A 155 -7.94 -5.48 -7.70
N LEU A 156 -9.15 -4.98 -7.48
CA LEU A 156 -10.34 -5.26 -8.31
C LEU A 156 -10.70 -4.13 -9.27
N ASN A 157 -10.15 -2.94 -9.05
CA ASN A 157 -10.29 -1.73 -9.89
C ASN A 157 -8.90 -1.29 -10.32
#